data_AF-A0A8J7ZWA5-F1
#
_entry.id   AF-A0A8J7ZWA5-F1
#
_cell.length_a   1.000
_cell.length_b   1.000
_cell.length_c   1.000
_cell.angle_alpha   90.00
_cell.angle_beta   90.00
_cell.angle_gamma   90.00
#
_symmetry.space_group_name_H-M   'P 1'
#
loop_
_entity.id
_entity.type
_entity.pdbx_description
1 polymer ?
#
loop_
_entity_poly.entity_id
_entity_poly.type
_entity_poly.pdbx_seq_one_letter_code
_entity_poly.pdbx_strand_id
1 'polypeptide(L)'
;MFTDRSLTGDLPAVRAAYAPETLVLNCDRDFETLDPAVAEELLLVTDSLDQISYDGAWLPTTAPEVLQEYIGNDLTIGMPGDGGVAWTRQTVPPCVFVKPRLETSPDDFVSFLVAEALVEVSLDEPEHFLGFFGEQYPEFVAATEDHLDANARYQLAAAVYTAYLGLQTRAEFGDWADDYPGLYAAWDDAGERLQPRLEDLPSEIAQGQTEFAAAAELACSGVKHGLDLPAPFAALDTEAYLEYGADYAVQWAETTFEKME
;
A
#
# COMPACT_ATOMS: atom_id res chain seq x y z
N MET A 1 15.98 10.03 -15.34
CA MET A 1 15.36 9.25 -14.24
C MET A 1 14.05 8.61 -14.66
N PHE A 2 13.16 9.37 -15.31
CA PHE A 2 11.81 8.91 -15.64
C PHE A 2 11.61 8.85 -17.16
N THR A 3 10.97 7.79 -17.63
CA THR A 3 10.58 7.65 -19.04
C THR A 3 9.14 7.17 -19.15
N ASP A 4 8.40 7.69 -20.13
CA ASP A 4 7.00 7.28 -20.35
C ASP A 4 6.89 5.77 -20.60
N ARG A 5 5.98 5.11 -19.89
CA ARG A 5 5.71 3.68 -20.04
C ARG A 5 4.58 3.49 -21.03
N SER A 6 4.89 2.83 -22.15
CA SER A 6 3.86 2.39 -23.10
C SER A 6 2.93 1.35 -22.46
N LEU A 7 1.65 1.69 -22.33
CA LEU A 7 0.61 0.79 -21.81
C LEU A 7 0.10 -0.14 -22.92
N THR A 8 -0.05 -1.42 -22.60
CA THR A 8 -0.50 -2.48 -23.51
C THR A 8 -1.59 -3.34 -22.85
N GLY A 9 -2.23 -4.21 -23.63
CA GLY A 9 -3.33 -5.04 -23.14
C GLY A 9 -4.51 -4.19 -22.65
N ASP A 10 -4.99 -4.50 -21.45
CA ASP A 10 -6.16 -3.86 -20.84
C ASP A 10 -5.83 -2.53 -20.12
N LEU A 11 -4.54 -2.27 -19.84
CA LEU A 11 -4.09 -1.09 -19.09
C LEU A 11 -4.53 0.28 -19.66
N PRO A 12 -4.55 0.51 -20.99
CA PRO A 12 -5.08 1.77 -21.52
C PRO A 12 -6.54 2.01 -21.15
N ALA A 13 -7.35 0.96 -21.09
CA ALA A 13 -8.77 1.05 -20.75
C ALA A 13 -8.97 1.27 -19.24
N VAL A 14 -8.21 0.55 -18.39
CA VAL A 14 -8.19 0.77 -16.94
C VAL A 14 -7.77 2.21 -16.62
N ARG A 15 -6.68 2.71 -17.22
CA ARG A 15 -6.29 4.12 -17.04
C ARG A 15 -7.43 5.07 -17.41
N ALA A 16 -8.06 4.86 -18.55
CA ALA A 16 -9.16 5.72 -19.00
C ALA A 16 -10.38 5.70 -18.06
N ALA A 17 -10.64 4.56 -17.41
CA ALA A 17 -11.76 4.41 -16.48
C ALA A 17 -11.48 5.02 -15.11
N TYR A 18 -10.31 4.74 -14.52
CA TYR A 18 -10.02 5.07 -13.12
C TYR A 18 -9.19 6.35 -12.96
N ALA A 19 -8.21 6.59 -13.84
CA ALA A 19 -7.26 7.69 -13.66
C ALA A 19 -6.77 8.24 -15.02
N PRO A 20 -7.64 8.88 -15.82
CA PRO A 20 -7.42 9.14 -17.24
C PRO A 20 -6.22 10.05 -17.54
N GLU A 21 -5.92 10.97 -16.64
CA GLU A 21 -4.82 11.93 -16.79
C GLU A 21 -3.49 11.39 -16.24
N THR A 22 -3.50 10.27 -15.52
CA THR A 22 -2.33 9.73 -14.82
C THR A 22 -1.23 9.32 -15.79
N LEU A 23 -0.01 9.76 -15.49
CA LEU A 23 1.19 9.36 -16.21
C LEU A 23 1.73 8.07 -15.62
N VAL A 24 2.17 7.14 -16.47
CA VAL A 24 2.82 5.91 -16.04
C VAL A 24 4.27 5.96 -16.51
N LEU A 25 5.21 5.89 -15.58
CA LEU A 25 6.63 6.15 -15.82
C LEU A 25 7.46 4.92 -15.43
N ASN A 26 8.42 4.53 -16.26
CA ASN A 26 9.50 3.64 -15.85
C ASN A 26 10.61 4.44 -15.17
N CYS A 27 11.22 3.86 -14.15
CA CYS A 27 12.31 4.46 -13.39
C CYS A 27 13.64 3.78 -13.67
N ASP A 28 14.70 4.57 -13.88
CA ASP A 28 16.04 4.03 -14.15
C ASP A 28 16.73 3.43 -12.90
N ARG A 29 16.26 3.82 -11.71
CA ARG A 29 16.77 3.36 -10.41
C ARG A 29 15.65 3.30 -9.39
N ASP A 30 15.92 2.59 -8.32
CA ASP A 30 15.07 2.56 -7.14
C ASP A 30 15.17 3.84 -6.32
N PHE A 31 14.10 4.17 -5.59
CA PHE A 31 14.03 5.31 -4.67
C PHE A 31 12.82 5.20 -3.75
N GLU A 32 12.91 5.87 -2.61
CA GLU A 32 11.77 6.23 -1.77
C GLU A 32 11.64 7.76 -1.75
N THR A 33 12.67 8.44 -1.24
CA THR A 33 12.79 9.90 -1.28
C THR A 33 13.63 10.36 -2.47
N LEU A 34 13.10 11.33 -3.22
CA LEU A 34 13.79 11.90 -4.38
C LEU A 34 14.69 13.06 -3.98
N ASP A 35 15.93 13.03 -4.46
CA ASP A 35 16.81 14.20 -4.45
C ASP A 35 16.10 15.38 -5.18
N PRO A 36 16.15 16.62 -4.66
CA PRO A 36 15.49 17.76 -5.28
C PRO A 36 15.83 17.97 -6.75
N ALA A 37 17.07 17.72 -7.17
CA ALA A 37 17.46 17.85 -8.57
C ALA A 37 16.79 16.80 -9.48
N VAL A 38 16.47 15.63 -8.93
CA VAL A 38 15.73 14.58 -9.63
C VAL A 38 14.22 14.84 -9.58
N ALA A 39 13.71 15.41 -8.49
CA ALA A 39 12.32 15.86 -8.41
C ALA A 39 12.00 16.92 -9.48
N GLU A 40 12.94 17.82 -9.80
CA GLU A 40 12.79 18.78 -10.92
C GLU A 40 12.60 18.10 -12.30
N GLU A 41 13.09 16.87 -12.51
CA GLU A 41 12.85 16.13 -13.76
C GLU A 41 11.36 15.79 -13.93
N LEU A 42 10.58 15.64 -12.83
CA LEU A 42 9.13 15.40 -12.92
C LEU A 42 8.39 16.58 -13.51
N LEU A 43 8.87 17.81 -13.30
CA LEU A 43 8.27 19.03 -13.88
C LEU A 43 8.48 19.14 -15.40
N LEU A 44 9.26 18.24 -16.01
CA LEU A 44 9.34 18.12 -17.47
C LEU A 44 8.12 17.40 -18.06
N VAL A 45 7.40 16.64 -17.24
CA VAL A 45 6.25 15.83 -17.65
C VAL A 45 4.97 16.15 -16.86
N THR A 46 5.07 16.92 -15.78
CA THR A 46 3.95 17.37 -14.94
C THR A 46 3.84 18.90 -14.94
N ASP A 47 2.64 19.40 -14.74
CA ASP A 47 2.32 20.83 -14.66
C ASP A 47 2.74 21.44 -13.32
N SER A 48 2.63 20.66 -12.24
CA SER A 48 3.01 21.12 -10.90
C SER A 48 3.39 19.96 -9.99
N LEU A 49 4.11 20.30 -8.93
CA LEU A 49 4.52 19.42 -7.85
C LEU A 49 4.26 20.12 -6.51
N ASP A 50 3.46 19.49 -5.66
CA ASP A 50 3.10 19.95 -4.32
C ASP A 50 3.33 18.81 -3.33
N GLN A 51 4.38 18.94 -2.53
CA GLN A 51 4.82 17.88 -1.61
C GLN A 51 3.84 17.75 -0.45
N ILE A 52 3.52 16.52 -0.09
CA ILE A 52 2.80 16.27 1.16
C ILE A 52 3.72 16.68 2.32
N SER A 53 3.18 17.49 3.21
CA SER A 53 3.86 17.88 4.44
C SER A 53 2.87 17.85 5.60
N TYR A 54 3.32 17.35 6.75
CA TYR A 54 2.53 17.29 7.98
C TYR A 54 3.17 18.20 9.03
N ASP A 55 2.36 18.87 9.86
CA ASP A 55 2.88 19.64 11.01
C ASP A 55 3.67 18.74 11.98
N GLY A 56 3.38 17.43 11.98
CA GLY A 56 4.19 16.42 12.68
C GLY A 56 4.09 16.46 14.21
N ALA A 57 3.41 17.45 14.79
CA ALA A 57 3.29 17.64 16.24
C ALA A 57 2.67 16.43 16.97
N TRP A 58 1.86 15.63 16.27
CA TRP A 58 1.28 14.40 16.78
C TRP A 58 2.19 13.18 16.61
N LEU A 59 3.23 13.21 15.75
CA LEU A 59 4.08 12.04 15.51
C LEU A 59 4.92 11.73 16.76
N PRO A 60 4.82 10.51 17.34
CA PRO A 60 5.60 10.17 18.53
C PRO A 60 7.10 10.26 18.28
N THR A 61 7.87 10.71 19.27
CA THR A 61 9.34 10.79 19.16
C THR A 61 10.02 9.43 19.06
N THR A 62 9.28 8.35 19.31
CA THR A 62 9.71 6.95 19.16
C THR A 62 9.44 6.41 17.76
N ALA A 63 8.80 7.18 16.88
CA ALA A 63 8.56 6.78 15.49
C ALA A 63 9.89 6.55 14.75
N PRO A 64 9.94 5.58 13.79
CA PRO A 64 11.10 5.37 12.95
C PRO A 64 11.56 6.63 12.22
N GLU A 65 12.87 6.75 11.99
CA GLU A 65 13.49 7.88 11.28
C GLU A 65 12.83 8.14 9.91
N VAL A 66 12.48 7.08 9.18
CA VAL A 66 11.78 7.18 7.89
C VAL A 66 10.43 7.91 7.98
N LEU A 67 9.69 7.80 9.10
CA LEU A 67 8.46 8.56 9.30
C LEU A 67 8.73 10.03 9.63
N GLN A 68 9.82 10.32 10.35
CA GLN A 68 10.25 11.68 10.66
C GLN A 68 10.69 12.41 9.38
N GLU A 69 11.35 11.69 8.46
CA GLU A 69 11.71 12.21 7.14
C GLU A 69 10.46 12.41 6.27
N TYR A 70 9.53 11.45 6.27
CA TYR A 70 8.30 11.51 5.48
C TYR A 70 7.41 12.71 5.82
N ILE A 71 7.31 13.11 7.10
CA ILE A 71 6.54 14.31 7.49
C ILE A 71 7.23 15.63 7.13
N GLY A 72 8.48 15.57 6.68
CA GLY A 72 9.30 16.73 6.33
C GLY A 72 8.87 17.44 5.05
N ASN A 73 9.84 18.08 4.39
CA ASN A 73 9.64 18.79 3.12
C ASN A 73 10.40 18.10 1.97
N ASP A 74 10.71 16.80 2.13
CA ASP A 74 11.36 16.04 1.08
C ASP A 74 10.28 15.31 0.25
N LEU A 75 10.46 15.28 -1.07
CA LEU A 75 9.54 14.57 -1.95
C LEU A 75 9.74 13.06 -1.80
N THR A 76 8.86 12.43 -1.04
CA THR A 76 8.86 10.98 -0.82
C THR A 76 7.72 10.35 -1.59
N ILE A 77 8.06 9.38 -2.44
CA ILE A 77 7.14 8.66 -3.33
C ILE A 77 7.48 7.17 -3.25
N GLY A 78 6.58 6.43 -2.60
CA GLY A 78 6.83 5.04 -2.22
C GLY A 78 7.72 4.98 -0.98
N MET A 79 7.19 4.45 0.10
CA MET A 79 7.85 4.19 1.37
C MET A 79 8.22 2.69 1.49
N PRO A 80 9.01 2.29 2.50
CA PRO A 80 9.27 0.87 2.74
C PRO A 80 7.97 0.07 2.84
N GLY A 81 7.76 -0.90 1.95
CA GLY A 81 6.53 -1.69 1.89
C GLY A 81 5.69 -1.46 0.64
N ASP A 82 5.84 -0.32 -0.06
CA ASP A 82 5.04 0.02 -1.24
C ASP A 82 5.45 -0.74 -2.52
N GLY A 83 6.34 -1.73 -2.40
CA GLY A 83 6.66 -2.64 -3.48
C GLY A 83 7.42 -2.03 -4.66
N GLY A 84 7.11 -2.52 -5.87
CA GLY A 84 7.80 -2.14 -7.11
C GLY A 84 7.01 -1.19 -8.02
N VAL A 85 5.73 -0.95 -7.71
CA VAL A 85 4.91 0.07 -8.35
C VAL A 85 4.44 1.02 -7.25
N ALA A 86 4.81 2.30 -7.34
CA ALA A 86 4.34 3.33 -6.42
C ALA A 86 3.56 4.39 -7.20
N TRP A 87 2.69 5.14 -6.55
CA TRP A 87 1.97 6.24 -7.18
C TRP A 87 2.01 7.49 -6.30
N THR A 88 1.72 8.65 -6.91
CA THR A 88 1.62 9.91 -6.19
C THR A 88 0.61 10.86 -6.81
N ARG A 89 -0.11 11.59 -5.97
CA ARG A 89 -0.94 12.76 -6.26
C ARG A 89 -0.24 14.07 -5.87
N GLN A 90 1.00 14.00 -5.38
CA GLN A 90 1.89 15.17 -5.18
C GLN A 90 2.28 15.85 -6.50
N THR A 91 1.91 15.29 -7.66
CA THR A 91 2.06 15.92 -8.98
C THR A 91 0.73 16.11 -9.67
N VAL A 92 0.68 17.07 -10.60
CA VAL A 92 -0.47 17.25 -11.50
C VAL A 92 0.01 17.08 -12.95
N PRO A 93 -0.51 16.09 -13.70
CA PRO A 93 -1.39 15.01 -13.25
C PRO A 93 -0.67 14.04 -12.27
N PRO A 94 -1.42 13.14 -11.60
CA PRO A 94 -0.82 12.06 -10.80
C PRO A 94 0.15 11.20 -11.61
N CYS A 95 1.14 10.61 -10.94
CA CYS A 95 2.10 9.72 -11.55
C CYS A 95 2.08 8.33 -10.91
N VAL A 96 2.20 7.29 -11.73
CA VAL A 96 2.50 5.90 -11.35
C VAL A 96 3.91 5.57 -11.81
N PHE A 97 4.72 4.99 -10.93
CA PHE A 97 6.13 4.70 -11.13
C PHE A 97 6.38 3.20 -11.10
N VAL A 98 6.96 2.65 -12.16
CA VAL A 98 7.40 1.26 -12.25
C VAL A 98 8.90 1.20 -11.99
N LYS A 99 9.29 0.67 -10.83
CA LYS A 99 10.67 0.61 -10.33
C LYS A 99 11.41 -0.59 -10.96
N PRO A 100 12.74 -0.49 -11.16
CA PRO A 100 13.52 -1.51 -11.88
C PRO A 100 13.59 -2.87 -11.17
N ARG A 101 13.25 -2.94 -9.88
CA ARG A 101 13.14 -4.21 -9.14
C ARG A 101 12.11 -5.20 -9.74
N LEU A 102 11.24 -4.73 -10.62
CA LEU A 102 10.25 -5.56 -11.33
C LEU A 102 10.74 -6.11 -12.69
N GLU A 103 11.96 -5.80 -13.15
CA GLU A 103 12.47 -6.24 -14.47
C GLU A 103 12.49 -7.76 -14.65
N THR A 104 12.55 -8.53 -13.56
CA THR A 104 12.54 -10.00 -13.58
C THR A 104 11.17 -10.60 -13.26
N SER A 105 10.17 -9.76 -12.99
CA SER A 105 8.80 -10.19 -12.70
C SER A 105 8.03 -10.53 -13.98
N PRO A 106 7.04 -11.43 -13.93
CA PRO A 106 6.18 -11.71 -15.08
C PRO A 106 5.43 -10.45 -15.56
N ASP A 107 5.36 -10.24 -16.87
CA ASP A 107 4.73 -9.06 -17.47
C ASP A 107 3.25 -8.89 -17.05
N ASP A 108 2.50 -9.99 -16.95
CA ASP A 108 1.10 -9.97 -16.53
C ASP A 108 0.96 -9.52 -15.07
N PHE A 109 1.88 -9.94 -14.19
CA PHE A 109 1.91 -9.51 -12.79
C PHE A 109 2.27 -8.03 -12.68
N VAL A 110 3.28 -7.56 -13.43
CA VAL A 110 3.61 -6.12 -13.47
C VAL A 110 2.45 -5.31 -14.02
N SER A 111 1.72 -5.83 -15.01
CA SER A 111 0.53 -5.18 -15.55
C SER A 111 -0.58 -5.07 -14.50
N PHE A 112 -0.80 -6.12 -13.70
CA PHE A 112 -1.72 -6.05 -12.57
C PHE A 112 -1.30 -5.00 -11.53
N LEU A 113 -0.02 -4.94 -11.14
CA LEU A 113 0.43 -3.92 -10.18
C LEU A 113 0.26 -2.48 -10.70
N VAL A 114 0.44 -2.25 -12.00
CA VAL A 114 0.16 -0.94 -12.61
C VAL A 114 -1.35 -0.65 -12.61
N ALA A 115 -2.19 -1.65 -12.90
CA ALA A 115 -3.64 -1.51 -12.85
C ALA A 115 -4.13 -1.19 -11.43
N GLU A 116 -3.59 -1.89 -10.42
CA GLU A 116 -3.84 -1.64 -9.00
C GLU A 116 -3.51 -0.20 -8.62
N ALA A 117 -2.30 0.28 -8.95
CA ALA A 117 -1.92 1.67 -8.68
C ALA A 117 -2.84 2.69 -9.37
N LEU A 118 -3.33 2.41 -10.58
CA LEU A 118 -4.30 3.28 -11.27
C LEU A 118 -5.65 3.34 -10.56
N VAL A 119 -6.12 2.21 -10.00
CA VAL A 119 -7.33 2.18 -9.19
C VAL A 119 -7.11 2.93 -7.88
N GLU A 120 -6.00 2.69 -7.19
CA GLU A 120 -5.70 3.36 -5.91
C GLU A 120 -5.60 4.89 -6.06
N VAL A 121 -4.99 5.40 -7.14
CA VAL A 121 -4.98 6.84 -7.46
C VAL A 121 -6.40 7.43 -7.52
N SER A 122 -7.41 6.62 -7.88
CA SER A 122 -8.81 7.04 -8.00
C SER A 122 -9.60 7.02 -6.69
N LEU A 123 -9.10 6.38 -5.63
CA LEU A 123 -9.83 6.19 -4.37
C LEU A 123 -9.88 7.45 -3.48
N ASP A 124 -9.18 8.52 -3.85
CA ASP A 124 -8.97 9.73 -3.01
C ASP A 124 -8.33 9.45 -1.64
N GLU A 125 -7.85 8.22 -1.41
CA GLU A 125 -7.19 7.79 -0.19
C GLU A 125 -5.75 8.33 -0.09
N PRO A 126 -5.21 8.47 1.13
CA PRO A 126 -3.83 8.94 1.33
C PRO A 126 -2.77 8.05 0.64
N GLU A 127 -1.66 8.64 0.22
CA GLU A 127 -0.54 7.88 -0.40
C GLU A 127 0.14 6.90 0.57
N HIS A 128 -0.04 7.08 1.88
CA HIS A 128 0.65 6.32 2.91
C HIS A 128 -0.22 6.21 4.16
N PHE A 129 -0.01 5.15 4.97
CA PHE A 129 -0.78 4.89 6.19
C PHE A 129 -0.79 6.08 7.15
N LEU A 130 0.26 6.90 7.11
CA LEU A 130 0.38 8.04 8.00
C LEU A 130 -0.70 9.10 7.74
N GLY A 131 -1.07 9.30 6.47
CA GLY A 131 -2.21 10.14 6.13
C GLY A 131 -3.56 9.50 6.46
N PHE A 132 -3.63 8.16 6.46
CA PHE A 132 -4.82 7.40 6.87
C PHE A 132 -5.06 7.50 8.37
N PHE A 133 -4.02 7.33 9.19
CA PHE A 133 -4.14 7.45 10.64
C PHE A 133 -4.20 8.90 11.12
N GLY A 134 -3.44 9.82 10.50
CA GLY A 134 -3.40 11.22 10.92
C GLY A 134 -3.17 11.39 12.43
N GLU A 135 -4.06 12.15 13.08
CA GLU A 135 -3.99 12.43 14.53
C GLU A 135 -4.24 11.19 15.41
N GLN A 136 -4.77 10.09 14.86
CA GLN A 136 -5.00 8.83 15.56
C GLN A 136 -3.76 7.91 15.57
N TYR A 137 -2.71 8.21 14.80
CA TYR A 137 -1.48 7.41 14.80
C TYR A 137 -0.85 7.22 16.20
N PRO A 138 -0.86 8.22 17.12
CA PRO A 138 -0.37 8.04 18.48
C PRO A 138 -1.17 7.01 19.29
N GLU A 139 -2.47 6.88 19.04
CA GLU A 139 -3.32 5.88 19.71
C GLU A 139 -2.97 4.49 19.20
N PHE A 140 -2.75 4.33 17.89
CA PHE A 140 -2.22 3.10 17.31
C PHE A 140 -0.85 2.73 17.90
N VAL A 141 0.00 3.74 18.12
CA VAL A 141 1.30 3.56 18.78
C VAL A 141 1.13 3.08 20.21
N ALA A 142 0.28 3.71 21.01
CA ALA A 142 0.03 3.31 22.39
C ALA A 142 -0.52 1.87 22.48
N ALA A 143 -1.40 1.48 21.55
CA ALA A 143 -1.99 0.15 21.49
C ALA A 143 -0.98 -0.98 21.20
N THR A 144 0.21 -0.65 20.68
CA THR A 144 1.16 -1.64 20.17
C THR A 144 2.55 -1.55 20.81
N GLU A 145 2.87 -0.48 21.54
CA GLU A 145 4.25 -0.18 21.93
C GLU A 145 4.87 -1.08 22.98
N ASP A 146 4.05 -1.71 23.82
CA ASP A 146 4.51 -2.69 24.80
C ASP A 146 4.83 -4.06 24.18
N HIS A 147 4.40 -4.31 22.94
CA HIS A 147 4.55 -5.59 22.24
C HIS A 147 5.45 -5.53 21.02
N LEU A 148 5.49 -4.39 20.32
CA LEU A 148 6.21 -4.21 19.06
C LEU A 148 7.25 -3.10 19.16
N ASP A 149 8.43 -3.38 18.62
CA ASP A 149 9.39 -2.32 18.33
C ASP A 149 8.89 -1.38 17.22
N ALA A 150 9.61 -0.27 17.01
CA ALA A 150 9.20 0.76 16.08
C ALA A 150 9.09 0.28 14.63
N ASN A 151 9.92 -0.70 14.22
CA ASN A 151 9.92 -1.22 12.84
C ASN A 151 8.77 -2.21 12.63
N ALA A 152 8.55 -3.12 13.58
CA ALA A 152 7.42 -4.05 13.53
C ALA A 152 6.08 -3.29 13.58
N ARG A 153 6.02 -2.19 14.34
CA ARG A 153 4.85 -1.32 14.38
C ARG A 153 4.60 -0.59 13.05
N TYR A 154 5.65 -0.07 12.43
CA TYR A 154 5.56 0.51 11.09
C TYR A 154 5.01 -0.52 10.09
N GLN A 155 5.57 -1.73 10.09
CA GLN A 155 5.12 -2.82 9.22
C GLN A 155 3.66 -3.20 9.48
N LEU A 156 3.22 -3.23 10.75
CA LEU A 156 1.83 -3.47 11.10
C LEU A 156 0.91 -2.33 10.61
N ALA A 157 1.29 -1.07 10.78
CA ALA A 157 0.54 0.09 10.31
C ALA A 157 0.37 0.09 8.78
N ALA A 158 1.45 -0.24 8.06
CA ALA A 158 1.40 -0.43 6.61
C ALA A 158 0.47 -1.59 6.22
N ALA A 159 0.58 -2.73 6.90
CA ALA A 159 -0.25 -3.91 6.62
C ALA A 159 -1.74 -3.62 6.79
N VAL A 160 -2.16 -3.01 7.91
CA VAL A 160 -3.58 -2.71 8.12
C VAL A 160 -4.10 -1.72 7.09
N TYR A 161 -3.28 -0.74 6.67
CA TYR A 161 -3.64 0.16 5.59
C TYR A 161 -3.78 -0.55 4.24
N THR A 162 -2.90 -1.52 3.95
CA THR A 162 -3.04 -2.41 2.78
C THR A 162 -4.36 -3.18 2.81
N ALA A 163 -4.80 -3.68 3.97
CA ALA A 163 -6.11 -4.33 4.09
C ALA A 163 -7.26 -3.35 3.81
N TYR A 164 -7.17 -2.12 4.34
CA TYR A 164 -8.17 -1.07 4.11
C TYR A 164 -8.30 -0.70 2.62
N LEU A 165 -7.19 -0.49 1.92
CA LEU A 165 -7.21 -0.29 0.46
C LEU A 165 -7.72 -1.52 -0.27
N GLY A 166 -7.31 -2.71 0.16
CA GLY A 166 -7.75 -3.99 -0.40
C GLY A 166 -9.26 -4.21 -0.34
N LEU A 167 -9.93 -3.73 0.73
CA LEU A 167 -11.39 -3.76 0.83
C LEU A 167 -12.07 -2.94 -0.28
N GLN A 168 -11.48 -1.80 -0.66
CA GLN A 168 -12.01 -0.92 -1.69
C GLN A 168 -11.71 -1.44 -3.10
N THR A 169 -10.47 -1.87 -3.34
CA THR A 169 -10.02 -2.31 -4.67
C THR A 169 -10.56 -3.68 -5.06
N ARG A 170 -10.81 -4.58 -4.09
CA ARG A 170 -11.36 -5.92 -4.36
C ARG A 170 -12.67 -5.90 -5.14
N ALA A 171 -13.57 -4.97 -4.84
CA ALA A 171 -14.85 -4.88 -5.54
C ALA A 171 -14.63 -4.58 -7.03
N GLU A 172 -13.73 -3.63 -7.32
CA GLU A 172 -13.34 -3.29 -8.69
C GLU A 172 -12.71 -4.48 -9.41
N PHE A 173 -11.71 -5.12 -8.78
CA PHE A 173 -11.00 -6.26 -9.39
C PHE A 173 -11.92 -7.46 -9.62
N GLY A 174 -12.88 -7.72 -8.73
CA GLY A 174 -13.85 -8.79 -8.87
C GLY A 174 -14.76 -8.66 -10.09
N ASP A 175 -15.04 -7.43 -10.53
CA ASP A 175 -15.88 -7.13 -11.70
C ASP A 175 -15.10 -7.15 -13.03
N TRP A 176 -13.78 -7.30 -13.00
CA TRP A 176 -12.92 -7.25 -14.19
C TRP A 176 -12.96 -8.49 -15.09
N ALA A 177 -13.62 -9.58 -14.67
CA ALA A 177 -13.59 -10.86 -15.39
C ALA A 177 -14.04 -10.74 -16.85
N ASP A 178 -15.02 -9.89 -17.13
CA ASP A 178 -15.55 -9.65 -18.48
C ASP A 178 -14.83 -8.49 -19.20
N ASP A 179 -14.52 -7.41 -18.49
CA ASP A 179 -14.01 -6.16 -19.08
C ASP A 179 -12.49 -6.16 -19.29
N TYR A 180 -11.73 -6.77 -18.37
CA TYR A 180 -10.26 -6.82 -18.37
C TYR A 180 -9.76 -8.23 -18.00
N PRO A 181 -10.07 -9.26 -18.81
CA PRO A 181 -9.86 -10.67 -18.44
C PRO A 181 -8.38 -11.02 -18.19
N GLY A 182 -7.43 -10.32 -18.82
CA GLY A 182 -6.00 -10.55 -18.58
C GLY A 182 -5.56 -10.06 -17.20
N LEU A 183 -6.04 -8.88 -16.79
CA LEU A 183 -5.76 -8.31 -15.48
C LEU A 183 -6.49 -9.09 -14.37
N TYR A 184 -7.73 -9.51 -14.61
CA TYR A 184 -8.47 -10.38 -13.71
C TYR A 184 -7.72 -11.69 -13.45
N ALA A 185 -7.22 -12.35 -14.51
CA ALA A 185 -6.46 -13.60 -14.35
C ALA A 185 -5.16 -13.41 -13.56
N ALA A 186 -4.49 -12.27 -13.72
CA ALA A 186 -3.28 -11.95 -12.96
C ALA A 186 -3.57 -11.64 -11.48
N TRP A 187 -4.70 -10.97 -11.20
CA TRP A 187 -5.21 -10.76 -9.83
C TRP A 187 -5.56 -12.09 -9.15
N ASP A 188 -6.27 -12.98 -9.86
CA ASP A 188 -6.67 -14.29 -9.36
C ASP A 188 -5.44 -15.20 -9.09
N ASP A 189 -4.49 -15.31 -10.03
CA ASP A 189 -3.24 -16.07 -9.86
C ASP A 189 -2.39 -15.55 -8.68
N ALA A 190 -2.34 -14.23 -8.46
CA ALA A 190 -1.66 -13.67 -7.29
C ALA A 190 -2.31 -14.11 -5.97
N GLY A 191 -3.65 -14.14 -5.93
CA GLY A 191 -4.42 -14.67 -4.81
C GLY A 191 -4.19 -16.17 -4.57
N GLU A 192 -4.25 -16.98 -5.62
CA GLU A 192 -4.03 -18.44 -5.54
C GLU A 192 -2.63 -18.78 -4.99
N ARG A 193 -1.60 -17.98 -5.34
CA ARG A 193 -0.24 -18.16 -4.82
C ARG A 193 -0.09 -17.75 -3.36
N LEU A 194 -0.92 -16.83 -2.89
CA LEU A 194 -0.90 -16.33 -1.53
C LEU A 194 -1.63 -17.30 -0.58
N GLN A 195 -2.72 -17.91 -1.03
CA GLN A 195 -3.60 -18.75 -0.20
C GLN A 195 -2.85 -19.83 0.63
N PRO A 196 -1.96 -20.67 0.06
CA PRO A 196 -1.26 -21.69 0.85
C PRO A 196 -0.42 -21.10 1.99
N ARG A 197 0.15 -19.91 1.78
CA ARG A 197 0.94 -19.23 2.81
C ARG A 197 0.08 -18.71 3.95
N LEU A 198 -1.17 -18.31 3.66
CA LEU A 198 -2.14 -17.91 4.69
C LEU A 198 -2.63 -19.11 5.52
N GLU A 199 -2.83 -20.25 4.87
CA GLU A 199 -3.24 -21.49 5.53
C GLU A 199 -2.18 -21.99 6.54
N ASP A 200 -0.89 -21.85 6.20
CA ASP A 200 0.22 -22.26 7.08
C ASP A 200 0.50 -21.23 8.21
N LEU A 201 0.08 -19.97 8.03
CA LEU A 201 0.45 -18.84 8.88
C LEU A 201 0.14 -19.02 10.38
N PRO A 202 -1.02 -19.53 10.82
CA PRO A 202 -1.29 -19.74 12.24
C PRO A 202 -0.27 -20.67 12.92
N SER A 203 0.17 -21.70 12.18
CA SER A 203 1.17 -22.65 12.68
C SER A 203 2.55 -22.00 12.76
N GLU A 204 2.92 -21.21 11.76
CA GLU A 204 4.21 -20.48 11.75
C GLU A 204 4.32 -19.48 12.92
N ILE A 205 3.25 -18.70 13.18
CA ILE A 205 3.20 -17.77 14.33
C ILE A 205 3.30 -18.54 15.64
N ALA A 206 2.52 -19.60 15.81
CA ALA A 206 2.53 -20.41 17.04
C ALA A 206 3.91 -21.07 17.30
N GLN A 207 4.68 -21.31 16.25
CA GLN A 207 6.04 -21.86 16.32
C GLN A 207 7.13 -20.78 16.42
N GLY A 208 6.78 -19.50 16.39
CA GLY A 208 7.72 -18.38 16.37
C GLY A 208 8.59 -18.34 15.11
N GLN A 209 8.10 -18.89 14.01
CA GLN A 209 8.80 -18.87 12.71
C GLN A 209 8.51 -17.59 11.92
N THR A 210 7.36 -16.97 12.18
CA THR A 210 6.91 -15.73 11.56
C THR A 210 6.48 -14.76 12.66
N GLU A 211 7.13 -13.59 12.69
CA GLU A 211 6.79 -12.51 13.62
C GLU A 211 5.43 -11.91 13.31
N PHE A 212 4.75 -11.35 14.32
CA PHE A 212 3.37 -10.87 14.18
C PHE A 212 3.19 -9.84 13.06
N ALA A 213 4.09 -8.86 12.95
CA ALA A 213 4.01 -7.83 11.92
C ALA A 213 4.22 -8.39 10.50
N ALA A 214 5.11 -9.37 10.34
CA ALA A 214 5.31 -10.07 9.06
C ALA A 214 4.09 -10.94 8.70
N ALA A 215 3.46 -11.56 9.70
CA ALA A 215 2.21 -12.26 9.51
C ALA A 215 1.07 -11.31 9.10
N ALA A 216 1.00 -10.13 9.71
CA ALA A 216 0.00 -9.11 9.37
C ALA A 216 0.17 -8.65 7.92
N GLU A 217 1.39 -8.36 7.47
CA GLU A 217 1.68 -7.99 6.07
C GLU A 217 1.16 -9.04 5.10
N LEU A 218 1.47 -10.31 5.36
CA LEU A 218 1.01 -11.41 4.53
C LEU A 218 -0.53 -11.52 4.54
N ALA A 219 -1.15 -11.53 5.72
CA ALA A 219 -2.60 -11.67 5.87
C ALA A 219 -3.36 -10.52 5.21
N CYS A 220 -2.94 -9.28 5.46
CA CYS A 220 -3.61 -8.10 4.93
C CYS A 220 -3.49 -8.00 3.40
N SER A 221 -2.40 -8.51 2.81
CA SER A 221 -2.28 -8.61 1.34
C SER A 221 -3.32 -9.53 0.70
N GLY A 222 -3.93 -10.44 1.48
CA GLY A 222 -5.00 -11.34 1.01
C GLY A 222 -6.37 -10.69 0.88
N VAL A 223 -6.59 -9.54 1.53
CA VAL A 223 -7.90 -8.86 1.55
C VAL A 223 -8.33 -8.45 0.15
N LYS A 224 -7.42 -7.89 -0.66
CA LYS A 224 -7.72 -7.50 -2.03
C LYS A 224 -8.11 -8.66 -2.95
N HIS A 225 -7.75 -9.89 -2.56
CA HIS A 225 -8.04 -11.12 -3.29
C HIS A 225 -9.27 -11.86 -2.73
N GLY A 226 -9.89 -11.35 -1.66
CA GLY A 226 -11.05 -11.99 -1.03
C GLY A 226 -10.74 -13.34 -0.39
N LEU A 227 -9.50 -13.53 0.08
CA LEU A 227 -9.08 -14.77 0.73
C LEU A 227 -9.58 -14.85 2.18
N ASP A 228 -9.73 -16.06 2.70
CA ASP A 228 -10.02 -16.28 4.11
C ASP A 228 -8.75 -15.99 4.95
N LEU A 229 -8.81 -14.91 5.75
CA LEU A 229 -7.71 -14.54 6.64
C LEU A 229 -7.75 -15.36 7.95
N PRO A 230 -6.60 -15.75 8.50
CA PRO A 230 -6.56 -16.34 9.84
C PRO A 230 -6.82 -15.29 10.92
N ALA A 231 -7.28 -15.74 12.10
CA ALA A 231 -7.33 -14.88 13.28
C ALA A 231 -5.92 -14.45 13.72
N PRO A 232 -5.72 -13.22 14.20
CA PRO A 232 -6.74 -12.18 14.44
C PRO A 232 -7.06 -11.31 13.20
N PHE A 233 -6.36 -11.49 12.09
CA PHE A 233 -6.44 -10.64 10.90
C PHE A 233 -7.80 -10.73 10.17
N ALA A 234 -8.54 -11.83 10.33
CA ALA A 234 -9.89 -11.98 9.80
C ALA A 234 -10.85 -10.83 10.19
N ALA A 235 -10.62 -10.17 11.33
CA ALA A 235 -11.43 -9.02 11.75
C ALA A 235 -11.23 -7.78 10.87
N LEU A 236 -10.13 -7.69 10.11
CA LEU A 236 -9.86 -6.60 9.19
C LEU A 236 -10.57 -6.77 7.83
N ASP A 237 -11.13 -7.95 7.54
CA ASP A 237 -11.94 -8.15 6.32
C ASP A 237 -13.43 -7.93 6.62
N THR A 238 -13.82 -6.66 6.78
CA THR A 238 -15.21 -6.31 7.14
C THR A 238 -15.61 -4.91 6.65
N GLU A 239 -16.89 -4.75 6.31
CA GLU A 239 -17.48 -3.43 5.97
C GLU A 239 -17.33 -2.41 7.09
N ALA A 240 -17.29 -2.85 8.36
CA ALA A 240 -17.05 -1.94 9.48
C ALA A 240 -15.66 -1.29 9.41
N TYR A 241 -14.66 -1.95 8.83
CA TYR A 241 -13.35 -1.35 8.66
C TYR A 241 -13.37 -0.27 7.56
N LEU A 242 -14.13 -0.48 6.49
CA LEU A 242 -14.38 0.56 5.49
C LEU A 242 -15.12 1.77 6.08
N GLU A 243 -16.11 1.53 6.96
CA GLU A 243 -16.91 2.62 7.55
C GLU A 243 -16.11 3.47 8.56
N TYR A 244 -15.30 2.83 9.39
CA TYR A 244 -14.63 3.48 10.52
C TYR A 244 -13.13 3.72 10.31
N GLY A 245 -12.51 3.16 9.27
CA GLY A 245 -11.13 3.43 8.88
C GLY A 245 -10.14 3.32 10.03
N ALA A 246 -9.33 4.36 10.25
CA ALA A 246 -8.27 4.37 11.25
C ALA A 246 -8.76 4.06 12.68
N ASP A 247 -9.96 4.54 13.05
CA ASP A 247 -10.52 4.29 14.39
C ASP A 247 -10.74 2.78 14.62
N TYR A 248 -11.17 2.05 13.58
CA TYR A 248 -11.29 0.59 13.64
C TYR A 248 -9.93 -0.08 13.77
N ALA A 249 -8.92 0.38 13.01
CA ALA A 249 -7.58 -0.18 13.07
C ALA A 249 -6.95 -0.04 14.46
N VAL A 250 -7.15 1.12 15.12
CA VAL A 250 -6.74 1.36 16.51
C VAL A 250 -7.46 0.38 17.45
N GLN A 251 -8.79 0.33 17.40
CA GLN A 251 -9.57 -0.55 18.27
C GLN A 251 -9.23 -2.05 18.07
N TRP A 252 -9.00 -2.45 16.82
CA TRP A 252 -8.55 -3.79 16.48
C TRP A 252 -7.18 -4.09 17.09
N ALA A 253 -6.24 -3.16 17.00
CA ALA A 253 -4.91 -3.32 17.57
C ALA A 253 -4.98 -3.46 19.10
N GLU A 254 -5.69 -2.55 19.79
CA GLU A 254 -5.92 -2.61 21.24
C GLU A 254 -6.46 -3.99 21.66
N THR A 255 -7.58 -4.39 21.04
CA THR A 255 -8.25 -5.66 21.36
C THR A 255 -7.37 -6.88 21.06
N THR A 256 -6.53 -6.80 20.03
CA THR A 256 -5.68 -7.90 19.61
C THR A 256 -4.52 -8.10 20.59
N PHE A 257 -3.80 -7.03 20.92
CA PHE A 257 -2.65 -7.11 21.82
C PHE A 257 -3.05 -7.36 23.27
N GLU A 258 -4.19 -6.82 23.74
CA GLU A 258 -4.75 -7.19 25.07
C GLU A 258 -5.03 -8.69 25.22
N LYS A 259 -5.35 -9.39 24.12
CA LYS A 259 -5.60 -10.85 24.14
C LYS A 259 -4.34 -11.68 24.00
N MET A 260 -3.21 -11.06 23.67
CA MET A 260 -1.90 -11.71 23.57
C MET A 260 -1.12 -11.69 24.89
N GLU A 261 -1.58 -10.91 25.88
CA GLU A 261 -1.15 -10.97 27.29
C GLU A 261 -1.63 -12.24 28.03
#